data_AF-A0A5E4MMG9-F1
#
_entry.id   AF-A0A5E4MMG9-F1
#
_cell.length_a   1.000
_cell.length_b   1.000
_cell.length_c   1.000
_cell.angle_alpha   90.00
_cell.angle_beta   90.00
_cell.angle_gamma   90.00
#
_symmetry.space_group_name_H-M   'P 1'
#
loop_
_entity.id
_entity.type
_entity.pdbx_description
1 polymer ?
#
loop_
_entity_poly.entity_id
_entity_poly.type
_entity_poly.pdbx_seq_one_letter_code
_entity_poly.pdbx_strand_id
1 'polypeptide(L)'
;MKIFEDIKGKFKQLVETYQDIIDECNDSNLNNQILNGKLDFWYTKYSNLTSFELKNKNAIQVYFQTSSDVYLLISKLFQIFITFPVSTAKGERPYSTLRRLKTYLRNYSGQIRLNGLSLLKYIHRDINVNINDIIDELAKTSKRKMSVHL
;
A
#
# COMPACT_ATOMS: atom_id res chain seq x y z
N MET A 1 30.35 15.51 10.34
CA MET A 1 29.39 15.98 9.33
C MET A 1 28.08 16.26 10.06
N LYS A 2 27.75 17.52 10.34
CA LYS A 2 26.55 17.87 11.12
C LYS A 2 25.33 17.80 10.21
N ILE A 3 24.36 16.96 10.56
CA ILE A 3 23.03 17.02 9.97
C ILE A 3 22.39 18.34 10.37
N PHE A 4 21.82 19.06 9.41
CA PHE A 4 21.15 20.33 9.64
C PHE A 4 19.97 20.15 10.60
N GLU A 5 19.81 21.08 11.55
CA GLU A 5 18.71 21.10 12.54
C GLU A 5 17.32 20.91 11.89
N ASP A 6 17.14 21.44 10.67
CA ASP A 6 15.90 21.34 9.88
C ASP A 6 15.54 19.88 9.51
N ILE A 7 16.54 19.06 9.18
CA ILE A 7 16.34 17.64 8.83
C ILE A 7 15.89 16.86 10.08
N LYS A 8 16.49 17.18 11.24
CA LYS A 8 16.09 16.59 12.53
C LYS A 8 14.67 16.99 12.90
N GLY A 9 14.28 18.24 12.62
CA GLY A 9 12.91 18.73 12.79
C GLY A 9 11.89 17.99 11.93
N LYS A 10 12.16 17.81 10.63
CA LYS A 10 11.29 17.06 9.72
C LYS A 10 11.21 15.58 10.08
N PHE A 11 12.34 14.98 10.47
CA PHE A 11 12.37 13.60 10.94
C PHE A 11 11.51 13.40 12.18
N LYS A 12 11.56 14.34 13.12
CA LYS A 12 10.70 14.34 14.30
C LYS A 12 9.22 14.37 13.91
N GLN A 13 8.81 15.29 13.04
CA GLN A 13 7.42 15.35 12.55
C GLN A 13 7.00 14.04 11.89
N LEU A 14 7.90 13.43 11.11
CA LEU A 14 7.62 12.16 10.43
C LEU A 14 7.46 11.00 11.42
N VAL A 15 8.31 10.93 12.44
CA VAL A 15 8.18 9.93 13.51
C VAL A 15 6.88 10.16 14.29
N GLU A 16 6.52 11.40 14.61
CA GLU A 16 5.24 11.77 15.24
C GLU A 16 4.03 11.32 14.41
N THR A 17 4.04 11.53 13.09
CA THR A 17 2.92 11.15 12.21
C THR A 17 2.69 9.65 12.10
N TYR A 18 3.72 8.84 12.37
CA TYR A 18 3.66 7.38 12.25
C TYR A 18 3.84 6.67 13.60
N GLN A 19 3.68 7.35 14.74
CA GLN A 19 3.85 6.74 16.08
C GLN A 19 2.98 5.49 16.25
N ASP A 20 1.73 5.54 15.82
CA ASP A 20 0.78 4.42 15.91
C ASP A 20 1.31 3.12 15.26
N ILE A 21 2.17 3.23 14.24
CA ILE A 21 2.76 2.10 13.51
C ILE A 21 4.14 1.69 14.08
N ILE A 22 4.79 2.63 14.77
CA ILE A 22 6.13 2.46 15.35
C ILE A 22 6.05 1.86 16.76
N ASP A 23 4.99 2.15 17.51
CA ASP A 23 4.74 1.72 18.89
C ASP A 23 4.47 0.22 19.03
N GLU A 24 4.11 -0.48 17.94
CA GLU A 24 4.00 -1.96 17.95
C GLU A 24 5.35 -2.67 18.19
N CYS A 25 6.49 -1.96 18.20
CA CYS A 25 7.82 -2.59 18.26
C CYS A 25 8.85 -1.94 19.21
N ASN A 26 8.57 -0.87 19.96
CA ASN A 26 9.53 -0.33 20.93
C ASN A 26 8.87 0.09 22.25
N ASP A 27 9.59 -0.17 23.34
CA ASP A 27 9.29 0.35 24.67
C ASP A 27 9.03 1.86 24.63
N SER A 28 7.98 2.24 25.34
CA SER A 28 7.24 3.50 25.38
C SER A 28 8.02 4.76 25.82
N ASN A 29 9.30 4.90 25.48
CA ASN A 29 10.07 6.08 25.88
C ASN A 29 11.20 6.46 24.90
N LEU A 30 10.80 6.94 23.73
CA LEU A 30 11.73 7.37 22.70
C LEU A 30 12.13 8.84 22.89
N ASN A 31 13.14 9.08 23.73
CA ASN A 31 13.69 10.43 23.93
C ASN A 31 14.22 11.03 22.61
N ASN A 32 13.87 12.29 22.33
CA ASN A 32 14.28 13.03 21.11
C ASN A 32 15.79 12.98 20.85
N GLN A 33 16.61 12.91 21.91
CA GLN A 33 18.06 12.78 21.80
C GLN A 33 18.50 11.41 21.27
N ILE A 34 17.81 10.33 21.66
CA ILE A 34 18.09 8.96 21.19
C ILE A 34 17.69 8.81 19.71
N LEU A 35 16.57 9.41 19.31
CA LEU A 35 16.16 9.49 17.89
C LEU A 35 17.21 10.16 17.03
N ASN A 36 17.67 11.34 17.46
CA ASN A 36 18.70 12.09 16.75
C ASN A 36 20.00 11.30 16.69
N GLY A 37 20.38 10.61 17.77
CA GLY A 37 21.55 9.72 17.79
C GLY A 37 21.43 8.54 16.81
N LYS A 38 20.26 7.89 16.74
CA LYS A 38 19.99 6.81 15.76
C LYS A 38 20.11 7.31 14.32
N LEU A 39 19.58 8.51 14.04
CA LEU A 39 19.67 9.14 12.72
C LEU A 39 21.11 9.54 12.38
N ASP A 40 21.83 10.18 13.30
CA ASP A 40 23.24 10.56 13.12
C ASP A 40 24.12 9.33 12.89
N PHE A 41 23.87 8.24 13.62
CA PHE A 41 24.57 6.97 13.48
C PHE A 41 24.31 6.32 12.11
N TRP A 42 23.07 6.32 11.63
CA TRP A 42 22.74 5.83 10.30
C TRP A 42 23.33 6.71 9.19
N TYR A 43 23.29 8.04 9.34
CA TYR A 43 23.87 8.95 8.37
C TYR A 43 25.38 8.76 8.25
N THR A 44 26.05 8.49 9.37
CA THR A 44 27.48 8.15 9.40
C THR A 44 27.75 6.85 8.64
N LYS A 45 26.91 5.82 8.83
CA LYS A 45 27.00 4.58 8.04
C LYS A 45 26.74 4.84 6.55
N TYR A 46 25.71 5.61 6.22
CA TYR A 46 25.32 5.95 4.86
C TYR A 46 26.39 6.77 4.13
N SER A 47 27.09 7.69 4.81
CA SER A 47 28.21 8.45 4.24
C SER A 47 29.47 7.61 4.06
N ASN A 48 29.68 6.61 4.91
CA ASN A 48 30.83 5.70 4.83
C ASN A 48 30.65 4.60 3.78
N LEU A 49 29.40 4.30 3.39
CA LEU A 49 29.07 3.54 2.20
C LEU A 49 29.42 4.41 0.98
N THR A 50 30.57 4.13 0.40
CA THR A 50 31.28 4.87 -0.65
C THR A 50 30.37 5.52 -1.71
N SER A 51 30.65 6.79 -2.01
CA SER A 51 29.93 7.70 -2.92
C SER A 51 29.67 7.20 -4.36
N PHE A 52 30.32 6.13 -4.80
CA PHE A 52 30.14 5.50 -6.10
C PHE A 52 28.95 4.50 -6.13
N GLU A 53 28.68 3.83 -5.01
CA GLU A 53 27.62 2.83 -4.90
C GLU A 53 26.23 3.47 -4.77
N LEU A 54 26.10 4.71 -4.29
CA LEU A 54 24.82 5.28 -3.83
C LEU A 54 24.18 6.35 -4.71
N LYS A 55 24.93 6.98 -5.62
CA LYS A 55 24.40 8.12 -6.42
C LYS A 55 23.19 7.79 -7.29
N ASN A 56 22.95 6.50 -7.58
CA ASN A 56 21.89 6.02 -8.47
C ASN A 56 21.01 4.92 -7.87
N LYS A 57 21.05 4.66 -6.55
CA LYS A 57 20.30 3.54 -5.96
C LYS A 57 18.89 3.94 -5.58
N ASN A 58 17.94 3.07 -5.96
CA ASN A 58 16.53 3.22 -5.61
C ASN A 58 16.32 3.04 -4.10
N ALA A 59 15.32 3.67 -3.50
CA ALA A 59 15.01 3.56 -2.06
C ALA A 59 14.88 2.11 -1.58
N ILE A 60 14.44 1.21 -2.47
CA ILE A 60 14.35 -0.23 -2.25
C ILE A 60 15.75 -0.88 -2.09
N GLN A 61 16.72 -0.48 -2.89
CA GLN A 61 18.09 -1.00 -2.79
C GLN A 61 18.77 -0.52 -1.51
N VAL A 62 18.49 0.72 -1.10
CA VAL A 62 18.95 1.27 0.20
C VAL A 62 18.37 0.45 1.35
N TYR A 63 17.08 0.09 1.29
CA TYR A 63 16.44 -0.76 2.29
C TYR A 63 17.10 -2.15 2.41
N PHE A 64 17.40 -2.82 1.30
CA PHE A 64 18.09 -4.12 1.36
C PHE A 64 19.52 -4.04 1.91
N GLN A 65 20.19 -2.90 1.77
CA GLN A 65 21.52 -2.67 2.35
C GLN A 65 21.46 -2.28 3.83
N THR A 66 20.31 -1.79 4.31
CA THR A 66 20.12 -1.52 5.73
C THR A 66 19.81 -2.82 6.48
N SER A 67 20.73 -3.23 7.35
CA SER A 67 20.52 -4.35 8.29
C SER A 67 19.37 -4.02 9.25
N SER A 68 18.26 -4.76 9.13
CA SER A 68 17.03 -4.55 9.92
C SER A 68 17.29 -4.63 11.42
N ASP A 69 18.17 -5.54 11.85
CA ASP A 69 18.44 -5.80 13.26
C ASP A 69 19.18 -4.66 13.97
N VAL A 70 20.00 -3.89 13.23
CA VAL A 70 20.81 -2.80 13.79
C VAL A 70 20.07 -1.46 13.73
N TYR A 71 19.19 -1.29 12.75
CA TYR A 71 18.50 -0.03 12.48
C TYR A 71 16.98 -0.23 12.37
N LEU A 72 16.38 -0.86 13.37
CA LEU A 72 14.96 -1.24 13.37
C LEU A 72 14.03 -0.07 13.02
N LEU A 73 14.23 1.10 13.64
CA LEU A 73 13.41 2.30 13.41
C LEU A 73 13.53 2.81 11.97
N ILE A 74 14.75 2.90 11.44
CA ILE A 74 14.99 3.44 10.10
C ILE A 74 14.55 2.44 9.03
N SER A 75 14.78 1.14 9.26
CA SER A 75 14.27 0.05 8.44
C SER A 75 12.74 0.07 8.36
N LYS A 76 12.04 0.31 9.48
CA LYS A 76 10.57 0.41 9.51
C LYS A 76 10.08 1.62 8.74
N LEU A 77 10.73 2.77 8.87
CA LEU A 77 10.40 3.97 8.08
C LEU A 77 10.59 3.72 6.58
N PHE A 78 11.67 3.04 6.18
CA PHE A 78 11.86 2.62 4.79
C PHE A 78 10.79 1.62 4.34
N GLN A 79 10.36 0.70 5.20
CA GLN A 79 9.27 -0.24 4.90
C GLN A 79 7.96 0.50 4.66
N ILE A 80 7.62 1.49 5.49
CA ILE A 80 6.45 2.36 5.29
C ILE A 80 6.58 3.10 3.95
N PHE A 81 7.76 3.67 3.67
CA PHE A 81 8.02 4.38 2.43
C PHE A 81 7.87 3.51 1.17
N ILE A 82 8.36 2.27 1.21
CA ILE A 82 8.24 1.31 0.09
C ILE A 82 6.80 0.80 -0.07
N THR A 83 6.06 0.69 1.04
CA THR A 83 4.66 0.25 1.04
C THR A 83 3.75 1.32 0.49
N PHE A 84 4.07 2.61 0.73
CA PHE A 84 3.41 3.71 0.05
C PHE A 84 3.61 3.56 -1.46
N PRO A 85 2.54 3.42 -2.25
CA PRO A 85 2.69 3.39 -3.69
C PRO A 85 3.19 4.79 -4.12
N VAL A 86 4.49 4.89 -4.40
CA VAL A 86 5.12 6.11 -4.94
C VAL A 86 4.45 6.55 -6.26
N SER A 87 3.74 5.63 -6.93
CA SER A 87 2.88 5.92 -8.08
C SER A 87 1.39 5.82 -7.75
N THR A 88 0.65 6.90 -7.97
CA THR A 88 -0.82 6.92 -8.07
C THR A 88 -1.37 5.96 -9.14
N ALA A 89 -0.53 5.52 -10.09
CA ALA A 89 -0.88 4.65 -11.22
C ALA A 89 -1.47 3.27 -10.81
N LYS A 90 -1.16 2.74 -9.62
CA LYS A 90 -1.76 1.47 -9.15
C LYS A 90 -3.26 1.60 -8.83
N GLY A 91 -3.73 2.80 -8.51
CA GLY A 91 -5.16 3.08 -8.30
C GLY A 91 -5.95 3.22 -9.61
N GLU A 92 -5.30 3.53 -10.73
CA GLU A 92 -5.99 3.79 -12.00
C GLU A 92 -6.56 2.52 -12.65
N ARG A 93 -5.85 1.39 -12.52
CA ARG A 93 -6.28 0.11 -13.11
C ARG A 93 -7.62 -0.38 -12.55
N PRO A 94 -7.80 -0.54 -11.21
CA PRO A 94 -9.08 -0.95 -10.65
C PRO A 94 -10.17 0.12 -10.88
N TYR A 95 -9.81 1.41 -10.88
CA TYR A 95 -10.77 2.50 -11.10
C TYR A 95 -11.29 2.55 -12.54
N SER A 96 -10.43 2.30 -13.53
CA SER A 96 -10.80 2.18 -14.94
C SER A 96 -11.71 0.97 -15.18
N THR A 97 -11.39 -0.18 -14.58
CA THR A 97 -12.27 -1.36 -14.65
C THR A 97 -13.60 -1.14 -13.95
N LEU A 98 -13.61 -0.46 -12.81
CA LEU A 98 -14.82 -0.10 -12.07
C LEU A 98 -15.68 0.87 -12.86
N ARG A 99 -15.07 1.89 -13.48
CA ARG A 99 -15.75 2.82 -14.39
C ARG A 99 -16.41 2.08 -15.54
N ARG A 100 -15.68 1.14 -16.19
CA ARG A 100 -16.25 0.28 -17.23
C ARG A 100 -17.43 -0.53 -16.70
N LEU A 101 -17.28 -1.24 -15.57
CA LEU A 101 -18.36 -2.02 -14.95
C LEU A 101 -19.59 -1.15 -14.64
N LYS A 102 -19.40 0.04 -14.09
CA LYS A 102 -20.48 0.99 -13.80
C LYS A 102 -21.19 1.47 -15.06
N THR A 103 -20.45 1.75 -16.14
CA THR A 103 -21.01 2.11 -17.45
C THR A 103 -21.79 0.95 -18.07
N TYR A 104 -21.31 -0.30 -17.96
CA TYR A 104 -22.01 -1.49 -18.46
C TYR A 104 -23.30 -1.78 -17.67
N LEU A 105 -23.30 -1.57 -16.35
CA LEU A 105 -24.43 -1.89 -15.46
C LEU A 105 -25.44 -0.74 -15.28
N ARG A 106 -25.42 0.26 -16.18
CA ARG A 106 -26.05 1.60 -16.10
C ARG A 106 -27.46 1.70 -15.49
N ASN A 107 -28.24 0.62 -15.45
CA ASN A 107 -29.63 0.65 -15.01
C ASN A 107 -29.93 0.07 -13.62
N TYR A 108 -29.05 -0.68 -12.94
CA TYR A 108 -29.45 -1.25 -11.64
C TYR A 108 -28.27 -1.90 -10.93
N SER A 109 -27.35 -1.18 -10.29
CA SER A 109 -26.36 -1.82 -9.40
C SER A 109 -26.17 -1.02 -8.13
N GLY A 110 -26.57 -1.61 -7.00
CA GLY A 110 -26.20 -1.12 -5.67
C GLY A 110 -24.70 -1.31 -5.41
N GLN A 111 -24.16 -0.56 -4.45
CA GLN A 111 -22.73 -0.57 -4.11
C GLN A 111 -22.21 -1.97 -3.77
N ILE A 112 -23.02 -2.78 -3.08
CA ILE A 112 -22.67 -4.15 -2.68
C ILE A 112 -22.43 -5.04 -3.91
N ARG A 113 -23.34 -5.01 -4.89
CA ARG A 113 -23.20 -5.81 -6.11
C ARG A 113 -22.05 -5.33 -6.99
N LEU A 114 -21.84 -4.01 -7.04
CA LEU A 114 -20.73 -3.42 -7.79
C LEU A 114 -19.37 -3.80 -7.19
N ASN A 115 -19.23 -3.73 -5.86
CA ASN A 115 -18.02 -4.13 -5.16
C ASN A 115 -17.73 -5.62 -5.36
N GLY A 116 -18.73 -6.49 -5.21
CA GLY A 116 -18.56 -7.93 -5.48
C GLY A 116 -18.06 -8.21 -6.90
N LEU A 117 -18.63 -7.56 -7.92
CA LEU A 117 -18.18 -7.70 -9.31
C LEU A 117 -16.78 -7.14 -9.54
N SER A 118 -16.44 -6.03 -8.90
CA SER A 118 -15.10 -5.44 -8.97
C SER A 118 -14.04 -6.36 -8.36
N LEU A 119 -14.34 -6.99 -7.22
CA LEU A 119 -13.45 -7.94 -6.55
C LEU A 119 -13.26 -9.20 -7.39
N LEU A 120 -14.33 -9.76 -7.96
CA LEU A 120 -14.25 -10.89 -8.89
C LEU A 120 -13.42 -10.56 -10.13
N LYS A 121 -13.58 -9.36 -10.71
CA LYS A 121 -12.88 -9.01 -11.95
C LYS A 121 -11.40 -8.68 -11.76
N TYR A 122 -11.04 -8.07 -10.64
CA TYR A 122 -9.69 -7.53 -10.42
C TYR A 122 -8.83 -8.40 -9.49
N ILE A 123 -9.39 -8.91 -8.40
CA ILE A 123 -8.67 -9.69 -7.38
C ILE A 123 -8.74 -11.18 -7.70
N HIS A 124 -9.94 -11.69 -7.97
CA HIS A 124 -10.18 -13.12 -8.16
C HIS A 124 -10.28 -13.50 -9.64
N ARG A 125 -9.24 -13.17 -10.41
CA ARG A 125 -9.21 -13.42 -11.86
C ARG A 125 -9.16 -14.91 -12.22
N ASP A 126 -8.77 -15.75 -11.27
CA ASP A 126 -8.60 -17.20 -11.44
C ASP A 126 -9.91 -17.97 -11.28
N ILE A 127 -10.99 -17.31 -10.83
CA ILE A 127 -12.31 -17.91 -10.73
C ILE A 127 -12.98 -17.86 -12.11
N ASN A 128 -13.05 -19.02 -12.77
CA ASN A 128 -13.80 -19.13 -14.02
C ASN A 128 -15.31 -19.14 -13.71
N VAL A 129 -15.98 -18.03 -13.99
CA VAL A 129 -17.42 -17.92 -13.77
C VAL A 129 -18.14 -18.29 -15.07
N ASN A 130 -18.84 -19.42 -15.07
CA ASN A 130 -19.65 -19.87 -16.19
C ASN A 130 -20.95 -19.06 -16.27
N ILE A 131 -21.19 -18.44 -17.43
CA ILE A 131 -22.33 -17.55 -17.65
C ILE A 131 -23.66 -18.31 -17.53
N ASN A 132 -23.70 -19.56 -17.98
CA ASN A 132 -24.92 -20.37 -17.96
C ASN A 132 -25.36 -20.66 -16.51
N ASP A 133 -24.41 -21.00 -15.64
CA ASP A 133 -24.69 -21.30 -14.23
C ASP A 133 -25.21 -20.05 -13.49
N ILE A 134 -24.68 -18.86 -13.82
CA ILE A 134 -25.18 -17.59 -13.28
C ILE A 134 -26.60 -17.31 -13.75
N ILE A 135 -26.90 -17.55 -15.04
CA ILE A 135 -28.24 -17.32 -15.60
C ILE A 135 -29.25 -18.24 -14.91
N ASP A 136 -28.90 -19.51 -14.69
CA ASP A 136 -29.76 -20.47 -14.00
C ASP A 136 -29.99 -20.10 -12.53
N GLU A 137 -28.95 -19.68 -11.80
CA GLU A 137 -29.06 -19.15 -10.42
C GLU A 137 -29.93 -17.88 -10.35
N LEU A 138 -29.73 -16.94 -11.28
CA LEU A 138 -30.54 -15.73 -11.37
C LEU A 138 -31.99 -16.02 -11.75
N ALA A 139 -32.22 -17.00 -12.62
CA ALA A 139 -33.56 -17.46 -13.00
C ALA A 139 -34.31 -18.09 -11.83
N LYS A 140 -33.60 -18.83 -10.94
CA LYS A 140 -34.18 -19.35 -9.68
C LYS A 140 -34.54 -18.24 -8.70
N THR A 141 -33.73 -17.18 -8.64
CA THR A 141 -33.87 -16.09 -7.65
C THR A 141 -34.84 -14.99 -8.10
N SER A 142 -35.05 -14.83 -9.41
CA SER A 142 -35.95 -13.83 -9.98
C SER A 142 -37.43 -14.16 -9.72
N LYS A 143 -38.12 -13.32 -8.93
CA LYS A 143 -39.58 -13.39 -8.72
C LYS A 143 -40.39 -12.98 -9.96
N ARG A 144 -39.75 -12.54 -11.06
CA ARG A 144 -40.42 -12.19 -12.33
C ARG A 144 -40.32 -13.37 -13.31
N LYS A 145 -41.12 -14.41 -13.07
CA LYS A 145 -41.39 -15.43 -14.09
C LYS A 145 -42.36 -14.82 -15.11
N MET A 146 -41.90 -14.54 -16.32
CA MET A 146 -42.79 -14.43 -17.47
C MET A 146 -42.82 -15.82 -18.10
N SER A 147 -43.93 -16.53 -17.94
CA SER A 147 -44.16 -17.84 -18.55
C SER A 147 -44.21 -17.66 -20.06
N VAL A 148 -43.10 -17.94 -20.74
CA VAL A 148 -43.13 -18.15 -22.18
C VAL A 148 -43.37 -19.64 -22.37
N HIS A 149 -44.64 -19.98 -22.63
CA HIS A 149 -44.97 -21.27 -23.25
C HIS A 149 -44.45 -21.23 -24.68
N LEU A 150 -43.48 -22.09 -24.98
CA LEU A 150 -43.25 -22.61 -26.32
C LEU A 150 -44.06 -23.89 -26.48
#